data_AF-A0A0G0C2E3-F1
#
_entry.id   AF-A0A0G0C2E3-F1
#
_cell.length_a   1.000
_cell.length_b   1.000
_cell.length_c   1.000
_cell.angle_alpha   90.00
_cell.angle_beta   90.00
_cell.angle_gamma   90.00
#
_symmetry.space_group_name_H-M   'P 1'
#
loop_
_entity.id
_entity.type
_entity.pdbx_description
1 polymer ?
#
loop_
_entity_poly.entity_id
_entity_poly.type
_entity_poly.pdbx_seq_one_letter_code
_entity_poly.pdbx_strand_id
1 'polypeptide(L)'
;MADKINKQNGVIWFDKTGLSIYLENKPFLRLNFPTDAFTNLEIINKVKLESLIRSFINQNNLSYLSFLIIITPDILFEKDWLLPQTEVQKKEETDFIDSIPFENTVTHFWIKNNKKKLIATNQDFIFFLKEVFEKDNGHLIGAFPYSLFDANVRNESVKEIWKKMNLLKQHNLMEINSNQLTIKSSVDNKQGSDKNRSSLPLLIGVFVILITILGFLLFKK
;
A
#
# COMPACT_ATOMS: atom_id res chain seq x y z
N MET A 1 -31.83 -0.15 -27.58
CA MET A 1 -31.92 0.72 -26.38
C MET A 1 -30.56 0.68 -25.72
N ALA A 2 -29.84 1.79 -25.59
CA ALA A 2 -28.58 1.82 -24.88
C ALA A 2 -28.88 1.96 -23.39
N ASP A 3 -28.40 1.01 -22.58
CA ASP A 3 -28.53 1.09 -21.12
C ASP A 3 -27.83 2.36 -20.62
N LYS A 4 -28.57 3.16 -19.85
CA LYS A 4 -28.06 4.40 -19.28
C LYS A 4 -26.99 4.06 -18.23
N ILE A 5 -25.72 4.21 -18.59
CA ILE A 5 -24.59 4.01 -17.68
C ILE A 5 -24.72 4.98 -16.49
N ASN A 6 -24.97 4.43 -15.31
CA ASN A 6 -25.08 5.22 -14.08
C ASN A 6 -23.73 5.32 -13.38
N LYS A 7 -22.97 6.37 -13.70
CA LYS A 7 -21.72 6.69 -13.00
C LYS A 7 -22.01 7.05 -11.55
N GLN A 8 -21.30 6.42 -10.63
CA GLN A 8 -21.47 6.61 -9.20
C GLN A 8 -20.16 7.09 -8.58
N ASN A 9 -20.26 7.94 -7.56
CA ASN A 9 -19.12 8.34 -6.73
C ASN A 9 -19.22 7.62 -5.39
N GLY A 10 -18.08 7.12 -4.90
CA GLY A 10 -18.03 6.44 -3.61
C GLY A 10 -16.76 6.70 -2.83
N VAL A 11 -16.81 6.31 -1.56
CA VAL A 11 -15.65 6.27 -0.68
C VAL A 11 -15.49 4.84 -0.19
N ILE A 12 -14.33 4.26 -0.44
CA ILE A 12 -13.93 2.95 0.04
C ILE A 12 -13.04 3.14 1.26
N TRP A 13 -13.47 2.61 2.39
CA TRP A 13 -12.67 2.53 3.59
C TRP A 13 -12.01 1.18 3.63
N PHE A 14 -10.70 1.17 3.74
CA PHE A 14 -9.92 -0.05 3.87
C PHE A 14 -9.38 -0.15 5.29
N ASP A 15 -9.69 -1.27 5.94
CA ASP A 15 -9.23 -1.63 7.28
C ASP A 15 -8.67 -3.06 7.30
N LYS A 16 -8.14 -3.50 8.46
CA LYS A 16 -7.42 -4.78 8.57
C LYS A 16 -8.28 -6.00 8.27
N THR A 17 -9.60 -5.86 8.26
CA THR A 17 -10.55 -6.96 8.07
C THR A 17 -11.25 -6.92 6.72
N GLY A 18 -11.16 -5.83 5.97
CA GLY A 18 -11.80 -5.73 4.65
C GLY A 18 -12.11 -4.32 4.18
N LEU A 19 -13.14 -4.22 3.34
CA LEU A 19 -13.57 -2.98 2.71
C LEU A 19 -14.96 -2.60 3.12
N SER A 20 -15.15 -1.30 3.36
CA SER A 20 -16.47 -0.70 3.46
C SER A 20 -16.69 0.32 2.36
N ILE A 21 -17.81 0.28 1.67
CA ILE A 21 -18.13 1.20 0.58
C ILE A 21 -19.33 2.05 0.98
N TYR A 22 -19.14 3.37 0.85
CA TYR A 22 -20.15 4.39 1.09
C TYR A 22 -20.48 5.07 -0.23
N LEU A 23 -21.77 5.18 -0.51
CA LEU A 23 -22.32 5.86 -1.68
C LEU A 23 -23.38 6.85 -1.16
N GLU A 24 -23.53 7.99 -1.84
CA GLU A 24 -24.39 9.11 -1.37
C GLU A 24 -25.82 8.69 -1.01
N ASN A 25 -26.40 7.71 -1.73
CA ASN A 25 -27.81 7.31 -1.59
C ASN A 25 -28.00 5.78 -1.46
N LYS A 26 -26.99 5.05 -0.97
CA LYS A 26 -27.13 3.61 -0.72
C LYS A 26 -26.76 3.28 0.73
N PRO A 27 -27.32 2.19 1.28
CA PRO A 27 -26.84 1.67 2.55
C PRO A 27 -25.35 1.36 2.46
N PHE A 28 -24.71 1.45 3.62
CA PHE A 28 -23.33 1.02 3.81
C PHE A 28 -23.14 -0.42 3.36
N LEU A 29 -22.12 -0.66 2.53
CA LEU A 29 -21.79 -1.99 2.04
C LEU A 29 -20.48 -2.47 2.67
N ARG A 30 -20.44 -3.71 3.14
CA ARG A 30 -19.27 -4.30 3.77
C ARG A 30 -18.85 -5.59 3.08
N LEU A 31 -17.56 -5.71 2.80
CA LEU A 31 -16.91 -6.94 2.38
C LEU A 31 -15.80 -7.27 3.38
N ASN A 32 -15.98 -8.34 4.14
CA ASN A 32 -14.94 -8.89 5.00
C ASN A 32 -14.07 -9.87 4.21
N PHE A 33 -12.76 -9.79 4.39
CA PHE A 33 -11.84 -10.72 3.75
C PHE A 33 -11.60 -11.94 4.64
N PRO A 34 -11.72 -13.16 4.09
CA PRO A 34 -11.33 -14.35 4.83
C PRO A 34 -9.79 -14.40 4.96
N THR A 35 -9.32 -15.00 6.05
CA THR A 35 -7.88 -15.04 6.39
C THR A 35 -7.04 -15.79 5.36
N ASP A 36 -7.62 -16.73 4.63
CA ASP A 36 -6.96 -17.46 3.55
C ASP A 36 -6.88 -16.67 2.22
N ALA A 37 -7.49 -15.49 2.15
CA ALA A 37 -7.34 -14.54 1.04
C ALA A 37 -6.47 -13.33 1.43
N PHE A 38 -6.62 -12.83 2.64
CA PHE A 38 -5.92 -11.66 3.16
C PHE A 38 -5.65 -11.82 4.66
N THR A 39 -4.38 -11.74 5.07
CA THR A 39 -3.94 -11.85 6.46
C THR A 39 -2.68 -11.04 6.66
N ASN A 40 -2.45 -10.51 7.87
CA ASN A 40 -1.24 -9.75 8.22
C ASN A 40 -0.97 -8.57 7.28
N LEU A 41 -2.04 -7.92 6.80
CA LEU A 41 -1.97 -6.79 5.85
C LEU A 41 -1.42 -7.15 4.47
N GLU A 42 -1.42 -8.44 4.13
CA GLU A 42 -0.93 -8.97 2.86
C GLU A 42 -1.97 -9.83 2.15
N ILE A 43 -1.86 -9.86 0.82
CA ILE A 43 -2.67 -10.70 -0.05
C ILE A 43 -2.07 -12.11 -0.08
N ILE A 44 -2.74 -13.06 0.56
CA ILE A 44 -2.31 -14.47 0.63
C ILE A 44 -2.73 -15.22 -0.65
N ASN A 45 -3.94 -14.92 -1.15
CA ASN A 45 -4.46 -15.56 -2.36
C ASN A 45 -5.12 -14.53 -3.28
N LYS A 46 -4.34 -14.04 -4.25
CA LYS A 46 -4.75 -13.01 -5.21
C LYS A 46 -6.01 -13.40 -6.00
N VAL A 47 -6.09 -14.65 -6.47
CA VAL A 47 -7.21 -15.14 -7.28
C VAL A 47 -8.50 -15.19 -6.45
N LYS A 48 -8.42 -15.71 -5.23
CA LYS A 48 -9.57 -15.78 -4.32
C LYS A 48 -10.06 -14.38 -3.95
N LEU A 49 -9.13 -13.49 -3.57
CA LEU A 49 -9.48 -12.13 -3.19
C LEU A 49 -10.10 -11.35 -4.36
N GLU A 50 -9.56 -11.51 -5.58
CA GLU A 50 -10.12 -10.91 -6.78
C GLU A 50 -11.55 -11.41 -7.03
N SER A 51 -11.77 -12.72 -6.97
CA SER A 51 -13.10 -13.31 -7.16
C SER A 51 -14.11 -12.79 -6.13
N LEU A 52 -13.71 -12.64 -4.87
CA LEU A 52 -14.54 -12.09 -3.80
C LEU A 52 -14.93 -10.63 -4.07
N ILE A 53 -13.95 -9.78 -4.40
CA ILE A 53 -14.20 -8.36 -4.66
C ILE A 53 -15.06 -8.19 -5.91
N ARG A 54 -14.79 -8.93 -7.00
CA ARG A 54 -15.60 -8.85 -8.22
C ARG A 54 -17.03 -9.33 -8.01
N SER A 55 -17.22 -10.40 -7.24
CA SER A 55 -18.56 -10.87 -6.85
C SER A 55 -19.30 -9.79 -6.06
N PHE A 56 -18.62 -9.13 -5.13
CA PHE A 56 -19.19 -8.03 -4.35
C PHE A 56 -19.53 -6.80 -5.21
N ILE A 57 -18.68 -6.45 -6.18
CA ILE A 57 -18.94 -5.37 -7.16
C ILE A 57 -20.23 -5.67 -7.94
N ASN A 58 -20.34 -6.90 -8.47
CA ASN A 58 -21.49 -7.32 -9.28
C ASN A 58 -22.78 -7.37 -8.47
N GLN A 59 -22.74 -7.96 -7.27
CA GLN A 59 -23.92 -8.08 -6.39
C GLN A 59 -24.51 -6.72 -5.99
N ASN A 60 -23.67 -5.69 -5.89
CA ASN A 60 -24.08 -4.37 -5.42
C ASN A 60 -24.19 -3.31 -6.53
N ASN A 61 -24.07 -3.74 -7.80
CA ASN A 61 -24.11 -2.87 -8.98
C ASN A 61 -23.11 -1.69 -8.85
N LEU A 62 -21.85 -2.02 -8.55
CA LEU A 62 -20.76 -1.07 -8.35
C LEU A 62 -19.89 -0.86 -9.60
N SER A 63 -20.32 -1.37 -10.76
CA SER A 63 -19.68 -1.05 -12.03
C SER A 63 -19.71 0.46 -12.30
N TYR A 64 -18.68 0.98 -12.97
CA TYR A 64 -18.54 2.42 -13.25
C TYR A 64 -18.46 3.32 -12.00
N LEU A 65 -17.95 2.78 -10.88
CA LEU A 65 -17.70 3.51 -9.66
C LEU A 65 -16.42 4.35 -9.79
N SER A 66 -16.53 5.66 -9.67
CA SER A 66 -15.39 6.52 -9.34
C SER A 66 -15.24 6.54 -7.83
N PHE A 67 -14.06 6.25 -7.30
CA PHE A 67 -13.90 6.10 -5.84
C PHE A 67 -12.62 6.71 -5.29
N LEU A 68 -12.71 7.10 -4.02
CA LEU A 68 -11.57 7.41 -3.15
C LEU A 68 -11.33 6.24 -2.22
N ILE A 69 -10.07 5.91 -1.94
CA ILE A 69 -9.71 5.00 -0.86
C ILE A 69 -9.31 5.84 0.36
N ILE A 70 -9.92 5.57 1.51
CA ILE A 70 -9.47 6.05 2.82
C ILE A 70 -8.88 4.87 3.57
N ILE A 71 -7.59 4.96 3.87
CA ILE A 71 -6.80 3.94 4.56
C ILE A 71 -6.88 4.20 6.06
N THR A 72 -7.39 3.25 6.84
CA THR A 72 -7.57 3.44 8.28
C THR A 72 -6.28 3.19 9.09
N PRO A 73 -6.19 3.70 10.34
CA PRO A 73 -4.94 3.63 11.11
C PRO A 73 -4.44 2.22 11.44
N ASP A 74 -5.32 1.21 11.44
CA ASP A 74 -4.98 -0.18 11.75
C ASP A 74 -4.25 -0.92 10.63
N ILE A 75 -4.09 -0.28 9.47
CA ILE A 75 -3.35 -0.79 8.31
C ILE A 75 -2.27 0.20 7.84
N LEU A 76 -1.99 1.20 8.66
CA LEU A 76 -0.94 2.19 8.47
C LEU A 76 0.15 1.99 9.52
N PHE A 77 1.39 2.06 9.08
CA PHE A 77 2.53 2.27 9.96
C PHE A 77 2.71 3.78 10.08
N GLU A 78 2.55 4.34 11.28
CA GLU A 78 2.63 5.78 11.51
C GLU A 78 3.68 6.11 12.58
N LYS A 79 4.47 7.15 12.34
CA LYS A 79 5.39 7.70 13.35
C LYS A 79 5.54 9.22 13.16
N ASP A 80 5.68 9.91 14.28
CA ASP A 80 5.83 11.37 14.34
C ASP A 80 7.19 11.76 14.91
N TRP A 81 7.80 12.82 14.37
CA TRP A 81 9.00 13.45 14.91
C TRP A 81 8.77 14.94 15.13
N LEU A 82 9.35 15.49 16.19
CA LEU A 82 9.40 16.94 16.41
C LEU A 82 10.40 17.59 15.45
N LEU A 83 10.11 18.83 15.04
CA LEU A 83 11.01 19.63 14.23
C LEU A 83 11.68 20.75 15.06
N PRO A 84 12.94 21.12 14.75
CA PRO A 84 13.83 20.46 13.78
C PRO A 84 14.28 19.08 14.26
N GLN A 85 14.43 18.13 13.34
CA GLN A 85 14.91 16.78 13.67
C GLN A 85 16.40 16.79 14.03
N THR A 86 16.79 16.04 15.06
CA THR A 86 18.19 15.72 15.36
C THR A 86 18.73 14.65 14.41
N GLU A 87 20.05 14.47 14.32
CA GLU A 87 20.65 13.38 13.53
C GLU A 87 20.20 11.99 14.02
N VAL A 88 19.97 11.84 15.34
CA VAL A 88 19.39 10.62 15.92
C VAL A 88 17.98 10.38 15.38
N GLN A 89 17.14 11.41 15.35
CA GLN A 89 15.78 11.30 14.83
C GLN A 89 15.71 11.02 13.34
N LYS A 90 16.66 11.55 12.55
CA LYS A 90 16.79 11.21 11.13
C LYS A 90 17.15 9.73 10.94
N LYS A 91 18.09 9.20 11.74
CA LYS A 91 18.41 7.78 11.72
C LYS A 91 17.22 6.91 12.12
N GLU A 92 16.50 7.29 13.18
CA GLU A 92 15.28 6.59 13.60
C GLU A 92 14.17 6.59 12.54
N GLU A 93 14.12 7.61 11.67
CA GLU A 93 13.21 7.66 10.54
C GLU A 93 13.59 6.63 9.47
N THR A 94 14.88 6.54 9.12
CA THR A 94 15.38 5.51 8.21
C THR A 94 15.16 4.11 8.77
N ASP A 95 15.53 3.87 10.03
CA ASP A 95 15.34 2.57 10.70
C ASP A 95 13.84 2.19 10.75
N PHE A 96 12.94 3.17 10.92
CA PHE A 96 11.50 2.93 10.89
C PHE A 96 11.04 2.47 9.51
N ILE A 97 11.45 3.16 8.44
CA ILE A 97 11.09 2.79 7.06
C ILE A 97 11.63 1.39 6.72
N ASP A 98 12.88 1.11 7.09
CA ASP A 98 13.54 -0.19 6.84
C ASP A 98 12.92 -1.35 7.64
N SER A 99 12.24 -1.05 8.75
CA SER A 99 11.56 -2.05 9.57
C SER A 99 10.20 -2.50 9.03
N ILE A 100 9.67 -1.82 8.00
CA ILE A 100 8.34 -2.11 7.46
C ILE A 100 8.36 -3.46 6.73
N PRO A 101 7.49 -4.42 7.12
CA PRO A 101 7.59 -5.80 6.66
C PRO A 101 6.91 -6.02 5.29
N PHE A 102 6.99 -5.08 4.36
CA PHE A 102 6.41 -5.24 3.02
C PHE A 102 7.47 -5.10 1.93
N GLU A 103 7.37 -5.92 0.90
CA GLU A 103 8.26 -5.83 -0.26
C GLU A 103 8.12 -4.50 -0.99
N ASN A 104 6.87 -4.06 -1.20
CA ASN A 104 6.54 -2.78 -1.82
C ASN A 104 5.76 -1.91 -0.83
N THR A 105 6.40 -0.84 -0.39
CA THR A 105 5.84 0.10 0.58
C THR A 105 5.63 1.46 -0.06
N VAL A 106 4.43 2.01 0.06
CA VAL A 106 4.24 3.46 -0.15
C VAL A 106 4.54 4.16 1.15
N THR A 107 5.43 5.14 1.12
CA THR A 107 5.68 6.05 2.24
C THR A 107 5.20 7.44 1.87
N HIS A 108 4.72 8.21 2.84
CA HIS A 108 4.35 9.61 2.62
C HIS A 108 4.53 10.39 3.91
N PHE A 109 4.82 11.69 3.81
CA PHE A 109 4.94 12.54 4.99
C PHE A 109 4.33 13.91 4.79
N TRP A 110 3.94 14.53 5.90
CA TRP A 110 3.55 15.94 5.94
C TRP A 110 3.98 16.57 7.26
N ILE A 111 4.01 17.90 7.28
CA ILE A 111 4.36 18.68 8.47
C ILE A 111 3.10 19.35 8.99
N LYS A 112 2.80 19.14 10.28
CA LYS A 112 1.70 19.80 10.99
C LYS A 112 2.12 20.09 12.42
N ASN A 113 1.88 21.31 12.89
CA ASN A 113 2.15 21.73 14.27
C ASN A 113 3.59 21.42 14.75
N ASN A 114 4.58 21.77 13.92
CA ASN A 114 6.00 21.51 14.19
C ASN A 114 6.35 20.01 14.41
N LYS A 115 5.52 19.12 13.86
CA LYS A 115 5.76 17.69 13.80
C LYS A 115 5.77 17.23 12.34
N LYS A 116 6.74 16.40 12.00
CA LYS A 116 6.75 15.61 10.77
C LYS A 116 6.03 14.30 11.07
N LYS A 117 4.91 14.05 10.38
CA LYS A 117 4.21 12.76 10.43
C LYS A 117 4.59 11.98 9.19
N LEU A 118 5.17 10.80 9.38
CA LEU A 118 5.40 9.82 8.32
C LEU A 118 4.41 8.69 8.47
N ILE A 119 3.92 8.25 7.33
CA ILE A 119 3.08 7.07 7.23
C ILE A 119 3.62 6.13 6.18
N ALA A 120 3.25 4.86 6.31
CA ALA A 120 3.57 3.87 5.33
C ALA A 120 2.54 2.74 5.29
N THR A 121 2.37 2.13 4.12
CA THR A 121 1.40 1.05 3.92
C THR A 121 1.81 0.14 2.75
N ASN A 122 1.17 -1.02 2.67
CA ASN A 122 1.39 -1.99 1.62
C ASN A 122 0.90 -1.44 0.27
N GLN A 123 1.84 -1.20 -0.65
CA GLN A 123 1.55 -0.68 -1.99
C GLN A 123 0.75 -1.68 -2.82
N ASP A 124 1.13 -2.96 -2.75
CA ASP A 124 0.57 -4.01 -3.59
C ASP A 124 -0.94 -4.13 -3.42
N PHE A 125 -1.43 -3.89 -2.21
CA PHE A 125 -2.86 -3.93 -1.95
C PHE A 125 -3.63 -2.78 -2.61
N ILE A 126 -3.12 -1.54 -2.54
CA ILE A 126 -3.80 -0.38 -3.14
C ILE A 126 -3.85 -0.54 -4.66
N PHE A 127 -2.74 -0.97 -5.28
CA PHE A 127 -2.68 -1.25 -6.71
C PHE A 127 -3.57 -2.43 -7.10
N PHE A 128 -3.60 -3.48 -6.29
CA PHE A 128 -4.50 -4.61 -6.53
C PHE A 128 -5.98 -4.18 -6.50
N LEU A 129 -6.41 -3.39 -5.51
CA LEU A 129 -7.78 -2.86 -5.51
C LEU A 129 -8.08 -2.03 -6.74
N LYS A 130 -7.16 -1.15 -7.13
CA LYS A 130 -7.28 -0.37 -8.37
C LYS A 130 -7.51 -1.28 -9.56
N GLU A 131 -6.64 -2.27 -9.77
CA GLU A 131 -6.73 -3.23 -10.88
C GLU A 131 -8.07 -3.98 -10.89
N VAL A 132 -8.54 -4.45 -9.74
CA VAL A 132 -9.78 -5.22 -9.65
C VAL A 132 -11.00 -4.36 -9.98
N PHE A 133 -11.08 -3.13 -9.46
CA PHE A 133 -12.19 -2.24 -9.78
C PHE A 133 -12.15 -1.75 -11.24
N GLU A 134 -10.96 -1.50 -11.80
CA GLU A 134 -10.80 -1.07 -13.21
C GLU A 134 -11.28 -2.13 -14.20
N LYS A 135 -11.15 -3.43 -13.88
CA LYS A 135 -11.72 -4.53 -14.70
C LYS A 135 -13.24 -4.43 -14.87
N ASP A 136 -13.94 -3.81 -13.92
CA ASP A 136 -15.39 -3.61 -13.96
C ASP A 136 -15.75 -2.12 -14.18
N ASN A 137 -14.87 -1.40 -14.91
CA ASN A 137 -14.97 0.01 -15.31
C ASN A 137 -14.95 1.02 -14.14
N GLY A 138 -14.51 0.62 -12.96
CA GLY A 138 -14.24 1.53 -11.86
C GLY A 138 -13.05 2.44 -12.14
N HIS A 139 -12.97 3.56 -11.43
CA HIS A 139 -11.89 4.53 -11.55
C HIS A 139 -11.44 5.00 -10.16
N LEU A 140 -10.22 4.64 -9.77
CA LEU A 140 -9.61 5.15 -8.54
C LEU A 140 -9.20 6.61 -8.75
N ILE A 141 -9.73 7.52 -7.94
CA ILE A 141 -9.40 8.94 -7.97
C ILE A 141 -8.18 9.26 -7.09
N GLY A 142 -8.01 8.53 -5.98
CA GLY A 142 -6.86 8.65 -5.10
C GLY A 142 -7.00 7.82 -3.84
N ALA A 143 -5.87 7.56 -3.18
CA ALA A 143 -5.81 6.86 -1.90
C ALA A 143 -5.22 7.78 -0.84
N PHE A 144 -5.93 7.95 0.26
CA PHE A 144 -5.61 8.92 1.30
C PHE A 144 -5.61 8.26 2.68
N PRO A 145 -4.66 8.62 3.56
CA PRO A 145 -4.68 8.24 4.96
C PRO A 145 -5.85 8.88 5.70
N TYR A 146 -6.45 8.15 6.64
CA TYR A 146 -7.49 8.68 7.51
C TYR A 146 -7.07 9.95 8.26
N SER A 147 -5.81 10.03 8.68
CA SER A 147 -5.28 11.14 9.48
C SER A 147 -5.23 12.50 8.76
N LEU A 148 -5.44 12.52 7.43
CA LEU A 148 -5.58 13.77 6.68
C LEU A 148 -6.96 14.41 6.82
N PHE A 149 -7.94 13.63 7.26
CA PHE A 149 -9.31 14.09 7.46
C PHE A 149 -9.57 14.46 8.92
N ASP A 150 -10.64 15.21 9.16
CA ASP A 150 -11.09 15.54 10.51
C ASP A 150 -11.60 14.29 11.23
N ALA A 151 -11.57 14.28 12.56
CA ALA A 151 -11.93 13.11 13.38
C ALA A 151 -13.35 12.55 13.11
N ASN A 152 -14.23 13.38 12.53
CA ASN A 152 -15.62 13.04 12.23
C ASN A 152 -15.88 12.60 10.79
N VAL A 153 -14.84 12.38 9.98
CA VAL A 153 -15.01 12.07 8.54
C VAL A 153 -15.87 10.83 8.26
N ARG A 154 -15.96 9.88 9.21
CA ARG A 154 -16.88 8.72 9.10
C ARG A 154 -18.37 9.10 9.10
N ASN A 155 -18.70 10.27 9.65
CA ASN A 155 -20.05 10.80 9.72
C ASN A 155 -20.34 11.83 8.62
N GLU A 156 -19.34 12.15 7.79
CA GLU A 156 -19.50 13.06 6.65
C GLU A 156 -20.15 12.34 5.47
N SER A 157 -20.90 13.10 4.68
CA SER A 157 -21.44 12.60 3.41
C SER A 157 -20.32 12.33 2.40
N VAL A 158 -20.57 11.42 1.45
CA VAL A 158 -19.61 11.16 0.35
C VAL A 158 -19.30 12.46 -0.39
N LYS A 159 -20.29 13.30 -0.66
CA LYS A 159 -20.11 14.60 -1.29
C LYS A 159 -19.20 15.54 -0.50
N GLU A 160 -19.26 15.58 0.82
CA GLU A 160 -18.37 16.41 1.66
C GLU A 160 -16.92 15.92 1.60
N ILE A 161 -16.71 14.61 1.73
CA ILE A 161 -15.38 13.99 1.61
C ILE A 161 -14.76 14.32 0.25
N TRP A 162 -15.55 14.20 -0.83
CA TRP A 162 -15.09 14.50 -2.19
C TRP A 162 -14.75 15.98 -2.42
N LYS A 163 -15.42 16.92 -1.74
CA LYS A 163 -15.03 18.35 -1.81
C LYS A 163 -13.65 18.59 -1.21
N LYS A 164 -13.32 17.91 -0.11
CA LYS A 164 -12.03 18.04 0.57
C LYS A 164 -10.87 17.47 -0.26
N MET A 165 -11.15 16.50 -1.13
CA MET A 165 -10.15 15.85 -1.98
C MET A 165 -9.24 16.82 -2.74
N ASN A 166 -9.78 17.90 -3.31
CA ASN A 166 -8.97 18.85 -4.08
C ASN A 166 -7.84 19.48 -3.26
N LEU A 167 -8.07 19.70 -1.97
CA LEU A 167 -7.08 20.23 -1.03
C LEU A 167 -6.05 19.17 -0.62
N LEU A 168 -6.42 17.88 -0.71
CA LEU A 168 -5.62 16.75 -0.26
C LEU A 168 -4.79 16.11 -1.39
N LYS A 169 -4.95 16.52 -2.65
CA LYS A 169 -4.29 15.90 -3.82
C LYS A 169 -2.79 15.68 -3.64
N GLN A 170 -2.08 16.68 -3.08
CA GLN A 170 -0.65 16.60 -2.78
C GLN A 170 -0.24 15.48 -1.78
N HIS A 171 -1.21 14.84 -1.16
CA HIS A 171 -1.03 13.74 -0.22
C HIS A 171 -1.66 12.43 -0.71
N ASN A 172 -1.93 12.34 -2.01
CA ASN A 172 -2.37 11.11 -2.64
C ASN A 172 -1.24 10.09 -2.63
N LEU A 173 -1.47 8.94 -2.00
CA LEU A 173 -0.50 7.85 -1.90
C LEU A 173 -0.24 7.16 -3.23
N MET A 174 -1.08 7.40 -4.24
CA MET A 174 -0.92 6.85 -5.59
C MET A 174 -0.19 7.79 -6.55
N GLU A 175 0.04 9.05 -6.18
CA GLU A 175 0.90 9.93 -6.95
C GLU A 175 2.35 9.57 -6.62
N ILE A 176 3.01 8.88 -7.56
CA ILE A 176 4.45 8.64 -7.50
C ILE A 176 5.13 10.00 -7.61
N ASN A 177 5.32 10.67 -6.48
CA ASN A 177 6.22 11.81 -6.42
C ASN A 177 7.63 11.26 -6.66
N SER A 178 8.19 11.56 -7.82
CA SER A 178 9.54 11.18 -8.28
C SER A 178 10.70 11.60 -7.35
N ASN A 179 10.40 12.19 -6.20
CA ASN A 179 11.35 12.51 -5.14
C ASN A 179 11.44 11.43 -4.03
N GLN A 180 10.65 10.35 -4.12
CA GLN A 180 10.82 9.16 -3.29
C GLN A 180 11.24 7.99 -4.18
N LEU A 181 12.47 8.11 -4.69
CA LEU A 181 13.19 6.95 -5.21
C LEU A 181 13.22 5.90 -4.10
N THR A 182 12.67 4.74 -4.40
CA THR A 182 13.09 3.43 -3.90
C THR A 182 14.56 3.46 -3.47
N ILE A 183 14.81 3.54 -2.15
CA ILE A 183 16.11 3.16 -1.59
C ILE A 183 16.07 1.64 -1.43
N LYS A 184 16.12 0.93 -2.56
CA LYS A 184 16.81 -0.36 -2.60
C LYS A 184 18.28 -0.04 -2.89
N SER A 185 19.13 -0.50 -1.99
CA SER A 185 20.56 -0.27 -1.90
C SER A 185 21.25 -0.14 -3.27
N SER A 186 21.82 1.02 -3.54
CA SER A 186 22.86 1.20 -4.55
C SER A 186 24.04 1.88 -3.87
N VAL A 187 24.96 1.06 -3.38
CA VAL A 187 26.33 1.49 -3.17
C VAL A 187 26.88 1.87 -4.55
N ASP A 188 27.23 3.16 -4.65
CA ASP A 188 28.25 3.80 -5.47
C ASP A 188 28.60 3.19 -6.84
N ASN A 189 28.51 4.02 -7.89
CA ASN A 189 29.52 4.00 -8.94
C ASN A 189 29.54 5.31 -9.72
N LYS A 190 30.53 6.15 -9.39
CA LYS A 190 31.23 6.94 -10.41
C LYS A 190 31.88 5.99 -11.40
N GLN A 191 31.65 6.25 -12.68
CA GLN A 191 32.18 5.45 -13.78
C GLN A 191 33.69 5.66 -13.93
N GLY A 192 34.45 4.57 -13.78
CA GLY A 192 35.88 4.49 -14.09
C GLY A 192 36.31 3.03 -14.21
N SER A 193 36.28 2.51 -15.44
CA SER A 193 36.97 1.33 -16.00
C SER A 193 36.97 -0.02 -15.26
N ASP A 194 36.57 -1.04 -16.04
CA ASP A 194 37.08 -2.43 -16.09
C ASP A 194 36.50 -3.58 -15.22
N LYS A 195 36.18 -4.64 -15.98
CA LYS A 195 35.92 -6.06 -15.64
C LYS A 195 34.63 -6.43 -14.88
N ASN A 196 33.68 -6.95 -15.67
CA ASN A 196 32.62 -7.86 -15.21
C ASN A 196 33.20 -8.99 -14.34
N ARG A 197 32.97 -8.93 -13.04
CA ARG A 197 33.08 -10.09 -12.15
C ARG A 197 31.68 -10.61 -11.87
N SER A 198 31.32 -11.66 -12.61
CA SER A 198 30.18 -12.50 -12.28
C SER A 198 30.37 -13.07 -10.87
N SER A 199 29.33 -13.02 -10.04
CA SER A 199 29.31 -13.58 -8.68
C SER A 199 29.14 -15.10 -8.65
N LEU A 200 29.01 -15.75 -9.82
CA LEU A 200 28.95 -17.21 -9.97
C LEU A 200 30.10 -17.98 -9.28
N PRO A 201 31.38 -17.57 -9.34
CA PRO A 201 32.47 -18.31 -8.68
C PRO A 201 32.38 -18.27 -7.16
N LEU A 202 31.85 -17.17 -6.59
CA LEU A 202 31.67 -17.01 -5.15
C LEU A 202 30.51 -17.89 -4.64
N LEU A 203 29.43 -17.97 -5.42
CA LEU A 203 28.27 -18.81 -5.12
C LEU A 203 28.61 -20.31 -5.18
N ILE A 204 29.45 -20.71 -6.15
CA ILE A 204 29.96 -22.09 -6.26
C ILE A 204 30.81 -22.46 -5.03
N GLY A 205 31.64 -21.54 -4.53
CA GLY A 205 32.44 -21.76 -3.33
C GLY A 205 31.59 -22.03 -2.08
N VAL A 206 30.56 -21.23 -1.86
CA VAL A 206 29.62 -21.42 -0.73
C VAL A 206 28.86 -22.75 -0.88
N PHE A 207 28.46 -23.10 -2.10
CA PHE A 207 27.73 -24.35 -2.37
C PHE A 207 28.58 -25.60 -2.07
N VAL A 208 29.86 -25.61 -2.45
CA VAL A 208 30.78 -26.73 -2.15
C VAL A 208 31.02 -26.87 -0.64
N ILE A 209 31.16 -25.76 0.08
CA ILE A 209 31.33 -25.78 1.55
C ILE A 209 30.08 -26.39 2.22
N LEU A 210 28.88 -26.00 1.78
CA LEU A 210 27.63 -26.53 2.30
C LEU A 210 27.48 -28.04 2.05
N ILE A 211 27.85 -28.52 0.86
CA ILE A 211 27.85 -29.97 0.55
C ILE A 211 28.84 -30.72 1.45
N THR A 212 30.01 -30.14 1.70
CA THR A 212 31.05 -30.78 2.52
C THR A 212 30.59 -30.92 3.98
N ILE A 213 29.96 -29.87 4.52
CA ILE A 213 29.36 -29.89 5.86
C ILE A 213 28.24 -30.94 5.94
N LEU A 214 27.39 -31.01 4.92
CA LEU A 214 26.30 -31.96 4.86
C LEU A 214 26.80 -33.41 4.79
N GLY A 215 27.83 -33.69 3.99
CA GLY A 215 28.48 -34.99 3.93
C GLY A 215 29.08 -35.38 5.29
N PHE A 216 29.77 -34.45 5.95
CA PHE A 216 30.32 -34.68 7.28
C PHE A 216 29.24 -35.01 8.33
N LEU A 217 28.10 -34.32 8.30
CA LEU A 217 26.96 -34.60 9.18
C LEU A 217 26.32 -35.96 8.90
N LEU A 218 26.29 -36.40 7.65
CA LEU A 218 25.75 -37.72 7.27
C LEU A 218 26.69 -38.87 7.67
N PHE A 219 28.01 -38.66 7.66
CA PHE A 219 29.00 -39.67 8.08
C PHE A 219 29.26 -39.70 9.59
N LYS A 220 28.84 -38.67 10.32
CA LYS A 220 28.94 -38.60 11.80
C LYS A 220 27.67 -39.12 12.52
N LYS A 221 26.77 -39.76 11.78
CA LYS A 221 25.61 -40.51 12.28
C LYS A 221 25.86 -42.00 12.09
#